data_AF-A0A1F8C298-F1
#
_entry.id   AF-A0A1F8C298-F1
#
_cell.length_a   1.000
_cell.length_b   1.000
_cell.length_c   1.000
_cell.angle_alpha   90.00
_cell.angle_beta   90.00
_cell.angle_gamma   90.00
#
_symmetry.space_group_name_H-M   'P 1'
#
loop_
_entity.id
_entity.type
_entity.pdbx_description
1 polymer ?
#
loop_
_entity_poly.entity_id
_entity_poly.type
_entity_poly.pdbx_seq_one_letter_code
_entity_poly.pdbx_strand_id
1 'polypeptide(L)'
;MPNHYHILLKQIKDYGVVQFISNLQNSFAKYYNLRNKRFGSVFQGPFKAKRIEKDNYLLHLSRYIHLNPVTSFLINIVDLDKYPWTSFPYYLAEKEDNNDLINSSFITKMVGSRGKYEQFVYNQADYQRKLGKIKGLILE
;
A
#
# COMPACT_ATOMS: atom_id res chain seq x y z
N MET A 1 1.27 -8.38 -2.82
CA MET A 1 -0.02 -8.99 -3.27
C MET A 1 0.31 -10.22 -4.13
N PRO A 2 -0.44 -11.35 -4.09
CA PRO A 2 -1.80 -11.54 -3.61
C PRO A 2 -1.93 -12.04 -2.16
N ASN A 3 -0.82 -12.44 -1.53
CA ASN A 3 -0.81 -13.07 -0.20
C ASN A 3 -0.46 -12.12 0.96
N HIS A 4 -0.22 -10.84 0.68
CA HIS A 4 0.12 -9.81 1.66
C HIS A 4 -0.29 -8.43 1.15
N TYR A 5 -0.42 -7.48 2.09
CA TYR A 5 -0.74 -6.07 1.83
C TYR A 5 0.33 -5.15 2.45
N HIS A 6 0.44 -3.94 1.90
CA HIS A 6 1.23 -2.85 2.44
C HIS A 6 0.32 -1.65 2.71
N ILE A 7 0.42 -1.06 3.90
CA ILE A 7 -0.39 0.10 4.29
C ILE A 7 0.55 1.17 4.85
N LEU A 8 0.35 2.41 4.41
CA LEU A 8 1.00 3.58 4.96
C LEU A 8 0.02 4.26 5.92
N LEU A 9 0.36 4.34 7.21
CA LEU A 9 -0.51 4.84 8.26
C LEU A 9 0.12 6.00 9.02
N LYS A 10 -0.68 7.01 9.33
CA LYS A 10 -0.35 8.07 10.29
C LYS A 10 -0.99 7.73 11.63
N GLN A 11 -0.17 7.62 12.68
CA GLN A 11 -0.68 7.47 14.03
C GLN A 11 -1.29 8.79 14.52
N ILE A 12 -2.55 8.77 14.93
CA ILE A 12 -3.29 9.95 15.44
C ILE A 12 -3.49 9.93 16.96
N LYS A 13 -3.21 8.80 17.61
CA LYS A 13 -3.27 8.60 19.06
C LYS A 13 -2.28 7.52 19.47
N ASP A 14 -1.85 7.53 20.72
CA ASP A 14 -0.91 6.52 21.23
C ASP A 14 -1.45 5.10 21.01
N TYR A 15 -0.56 4.22 20.55
CA TYR A 15 -0.86 2.83 20.18
C TYR A 15 -1.97 2.65 19.11
N GLY A 16 -2.38 3.73 18.43
CA GLY A 16 -3.51 3.71 17.50
C GLY A 16 -3.31 2.77 16.31
N VAL A 17 -2.09 2.70 15.75
CA VAL A 17 -1.79 1.80 14.63
C VAL A 17 -1.86 0.33 15.06
N VAL A 18 -1.34 0.01 16.24
CA VAL A 18 -1.37 -1.35 16.79
C VAL A 18 -2.81 -1.82 16.98
N GLN A 19 -3.65 -0.98 17.59
CA GLN A 19 -5.06 -1.30 17.80
C GLN A 19 -5.82 -1.43 16.48
N PHE A 20 -5.58 -0.52 15.52
CA PHE A 20 -6.22 -0.56 14.21
C PHE A 20 -5.92 -1.86 13.47
N ILE A 21 -4.64 -2.26 13.37
CA ILE A 21 -4.24 -3.48 12.67
C ILE A 21 -4.74 -4.73 13.39
N SER A 22 -4.69 -4.75 14.73
CA SER A 22 -5.24 -5.85 15.54
C SER A 22 -6.74 -6.04 15.25
N ASN A 23 -7.53 -4.96 15.27
CA ASN A 23 -8.96 -5.04 14.99
C ASN A 23 -9.24 -5.50 13.56
N LEU A 24 -8.51 -4.96 12.57
CA LEU A 24 -8.64 -5.31 11.16
C LEU A 24 -8.36 -6.80 10.92
N GLN A 25 -7.21 -7.29 11.40
CA GLN A 25 -6.79 -8.68 11.21
C GLN A 25 -7.72 -9.64 11.95
N ASN A 26 -8.08 -9.37 13.21
CA ASN A 26 -8.96 -10.25 13.97
C ASN A 26 -10.36 -10.33 13.35
N SER A 27 -10.92 -9.19 12.95
CA SER A 27 -12.24 -9.14 12.29
C SER A 27 -12.22 -9.92 10.98
N PHE A 28 -11.21 -9.68 10.13
CA PHE A 28 -11.08 -10.39 8.86
C PHE A 28 -10.86 -11.89 9.06
N ALA A 29 -10.00 -12.30 9.99
CA ALA A 29 -9.71 -13.71 10.24
C ALA A 29 -10.97 -14.46 10.71
N LYS A 30 -11.75 -13.86 11.62
CA LYS A 30 -13.01 -14.41 12.10
C LYS A 30 -14.02 -14.53 10.95
N TYR A 31 -14.22 -13.46 10.19
CA TYR A 31 -15.10 -13.47 9.02
C TYR A 31 -14.72 -14.55 8.01
N TYR A 32 -13.44 -14.62 7.63
CA TYR A 32 -12.94 -15.57 6.65
C TYR A 32 -13.10 -17.01 7.12
N ASN A 33 -12.78 -17.31 8.38
CA ASN A 33 -12.94 -18.64 8.96
C ASN A 33 -14.41 -19.07 9.02
N LEU A 34 -15.32 -18.19 9.48
CA LEU A 34 -16.75 -18.48 9.52
C LEU A 34 -17.33 -18.73 8.13
N ARG A 35 -17.01 -17.85 7.16
CA ARG A 35 -17.50 -17.95 5.79
C ARG A 35 -17.05 -19.23 5.10
N ASN A 36 -15.80 -19.65 5.34
CA ASN A 36 -15.20 -20.81 4.66
C ASN A 36 -15.22 -22.09 5.52
N LYS A 37 -15.93 -22.10 6.66
CA LYS A 37 -15.99 -23.23 7.61
C LYS A 37 -14.60 -23.77 7.99
N ARG A 38 -13.63 -22.87 8.17
CA ARG A 38 -12.23 -23.18 8.44
C ARG A 38 -11.88 -22.89 9.90
N PHE A 39 -10.90 -23.62 10.42
CA PHE A 39 -10.31 -23.39 11.75
C PHE A 39 -8.85 -22.94 11.62
N GLY A 40 -8.31 -22.29 12.66
CA GLY A 40 -6.90 -21.89 12.73
C GLY A 40 -6.59 -20.50 12.16
N SER A 41 -5.30 -20.16 12.13
CA SER A 41 -4.83 -18.82 11.74
C SER A 41 -5.04 -18.54 10.25
N VAL A 42 -5.48 -17.32 9.90
CA VAL A 42 -5.53 -16.82 8.52
C VAL A 42 -4.20 -16.15 8.13
N PHE A 43 -3.59 -15.43 9.07
CA PHE A 43 -2.35 -14.68 8.84
C PHE A 43 -1.14 -15.51 9.27
N GLN A 44 -0.04 -15.42 8.53
CA GLN A 44 1.17 -16.19 8.80
C GLN A 44 1.92 -15.73 10.07
N GLY A 45 1.67 -14.51 10.56
CA GLY A 45 2.32 -13.97 11.74
C GLY A 45 1.85 -12.56 12.08
N PRO A 46 2.44 -11.93 13.11
CA PRO A 46 2.15 -10.55 13.48
C PRO A 46 2.51 -9.59 12.35
N PHE A 47 1.84 -8.44 12.30
CA PHE A 47 2.20 -7.38 11.36
C PHE A 47 3.61 -6.86 11.64
N LYS A 48 4.32 -6.48 10.59
CA LYS A 48 5.61 -5.78 10.68
C LYS A 48 5.37 -4.29 10.44
N ALA A 49 6.03 -3.44 11.21
CA ALA A 49 5.95 -1.99 11.06
C ALA A 49 7.35 -1.37 11.11
N LYS A 50 7.54 -0.29 10.33
CA LYS A 50 8.75 0.52 10.34
C LYS A 50 8.35 1.99 10.44
N ARG A 51 8.87 2.68 11.44
CA ARG A 51 8.67 4.12 11.61
C ARG A 51 9.37 4.86 10.47
N ILE A 52 8.68 5.88 9.94
CA ILE A 52 9.19 6.76 8.90
C ILE A 52 9.60 8.07 9.56
N GLU A 53 10.85 8.46 9.38
CA GLU A 53 11.43 9.65 10.04
C GLU A 53 11.86 10.73 9.05
N LYS A 54 11.86 10.41 7.74
CA LYS A 54 12.29 11.34 6.69
C LYS A 54 11.27 11.42 5.58
N ASP A 55 10.99 12.64 5.12
CA ASP A 55 10.01 12.93 4.08
C ASP A 55 10.36 12.30 2.73
N ASN A 56 11.64 12.30 2.36
CA ASN A 56 12.09 11.63 1.13
C ASN A 56 11.79 10.11 1.19
N TYR A 57 12.02 9.48 2.34
CA TYR A 57 11.70 8.07 2.54
C TYR A 57 10.19 7.83 2.45
N LEU A 58 9.37 8.72 3.01
CA LEU A 58 7.91 8.67 2.91
C LEU A 58 7.42 8.68 1.46
N LEU A 59 7.91 9.64 0.65
CA LEU A 59 7.54 9.76 -0.76
C LEU A 59 7.91 8.51 -1.56
N HIS A 60 9.15 8.03 -1.40
CA HIS A 60 9.60 6.83 -2.07
C HIS A 60 8.83 5.58 -1.64
N LEU A 61 8.47 5.48 -0.35
CA LEU A 61 7.67 4.37 0.16
C LEU A 61 6.24 4.40 -0.40
N SER A 62 5.62 5.58 -0.50
CA SER A 62 4.29 5.74 -1.12
C SER A 62 4.28 5.23 -2.55
N ARG A 63 5.27 5.64 -3.36
CA ARG A 63 5.46 5.11 -4.71
C ARG A 63 5.70 3.61 -4.72
N TYR A 64 6.55 3.11 -3.82
CA TYR A 64 6.83 1.68 -3.72
C TYR A 64 5.56 0.85 -3.50
N ILE A 65 4.69 1.30 -2.59
CA ILE A 65 3.41 0.65 -2.29
C ILE A 65 2.51 0.65 -3.53
N HIS A 66 2.33 1.78 -4.20
CA HIS A 66 1.48 1.88 -5.38
C HIS A 66 2.00 1.03 -6.54
N LEU A 67 3.32 0.95 -6.75
CA LEU A 67 3.93 0.13 -7.80
C LEU A 67 4.03 -1.36 -7.44
N ASN A 68 3.68 -1.79 -6.22
CA ASN A 68 3.83 -3.18 -5.79
C ASN A 68 3.07 -4.18 -6.68
N PRO A 69 1.81 -3.94 -7.10
CA PRO A 69 1.09 -4.86 -8.00
C PRO A 69 1.78 -5.02 -9.36
N VAL A 70 2.31 -3.93 -9.92
CA VAL A 70 3.07 -3.95 -11.18
C VAL A 70 4.40 -4.68 -11.01
N THR A 71 5.10 -4.41 -9.90
CA THR A 71 6.39 -5.03 -9.57
C THR A 71 6.25 -6.54 -9.35
N SER A 72 5.11 -6.98 -8.81
CA SER A 72 4.77 -8.38 -8.57
C SER A 72 4.13 -9.06 -9.78
N PHE A 73 4.13 -8.40 -10.96
CA PHE A 73 3.57 -8.90 -12.21
C PHE A 73 2.08 -9.26 -12.16
N LEU A 74 1.31 -8.66 -11.23
CA LEU A 74 -0.13 -8.89 -11.14
C LEU A 74 -0.92 -8.12 -12.20
N ILE A 75 -0.42 -6.95 -12.59
CA ILE A 75 -1.01 -6.06 -13.58
C ILE A 75 0.09 -5.40 -14.41
N ASN A 76 -0.28 -4.84 -15.56
CA ASN A 76 0.62 -3.96 -16.30
C ASN A 76 0.56 -2.54 -15.74
N ILE A 77 1.60 -1.75 -16.02
CA ILE A 77 1.68 -0.36 -15.55
C ILE A 77 0.52 0.50 -16.08
N VAL A 78 0.03 0.18 -17.27
CA VAL A 78 -1.10 0.86 -17.93
C VAL A 78 -2.44 0.66 -17.22
N ASP A 79 -2.54 -0.32 -16.32
CA ASP A 79 -3.76 -0.65 -15.59
C ASP A 79 -3.76 -0.08 -14.16
N LEU A 80 -2.66 0.55 -13.73
CA LEU A 80 -2.45 0.93 -12.34
C LEU A 80 -3.43 2.01 -11.87
N ASP A 81 -3.79 2.94 -12.75
CA ASP A 81 -4.74 4.04 -12.52
C ASP A 81 -6.19 3.56 -12.25
N LYS A 82 -6.51 2.32 -12.62
CA LYS A 82 -7.84 1.70 -12.49
C LYS A 82 -7.84 0.51 -11.53
N TYR A 83 -6.68 0.12 -11.00
CA TYR A 83 -6.57 -1.07 -10.18
C TYR A 83 -7.25 -0.85 -8.81
N PRO A 84 -8.30 -1.63 -8.46
CA PRO A 84 -9.11 -1.35 -7.28
C PRO A 84 -8.41 -1.74 -5.96
N TRP A 85 -7.34 -2.53 -6.01
CA TRP A 85 -6.63 -3.03 -4.83
C TRP A 85 -5.43 -2.15 -4.43
N THR A 86 -5.48 -0.88 -4.81
CA THR A 86 -4.51 0.15 -4.44
C THR A 86 -5.25 1.46 -4.19
N SER A 87 -4.67 2.35 -3.37
CA SER A 87 -5.19 3.70 -3.20
C SER A 87 -4.78 4.65 -4.33
N PHE A 88 -3.97 4.21 -5.30
CA PHE A 88 -3.45 5.06 -6.37
C PHE A 88 -4.51 5.85 -7.15
N PRO A 89 -5.68 5.29 -7.53
CA PRO A 89 -6.75 6.07 -8.17
C PRO A 89 -7.17 7.31 -7.37
N TYR A 90 -7.19 7.23 -6.03
CA TYR A 90 -7.51 8.36 -5.15
C TYR A 90 -6.42 9.44 -5.10
N TYR A 91 -5.19 9.12 -5.53
CA TYR A 91 -4.11 10.08 -5.67
C TYR A 91 -4.18 10.82 -7.02
N LEU A 92 -4.88 10.26 -8.00
CA LEU A 92 -5.11 10.87 -9.32
C LEU A 92 -6.40 11.67 -9.38
N ALA A 93 -7.41 11.30 -8.59
CA ALA A 93 -8.72 11.92 -8.58
C ALA A 93 -8.66 13.45 -8.39
N GLU A 94 -9.32 14.21 -9.28
CA GLU A 94 -9.32 15.68 -9.25
C GLU A 94 -10.08 16.27 -8.05
N LYS A 95 -11.09 15.56 -7.55
CA LYS A 95 -11.81 15.92 -6.34
C LYS A 95 -11.33 15.04 -5.19
N GLU A 96 -11.18 15.64 -4.01
CA GLU A 96 -11.08 14.84 -2.80
C GLU A 96 -12.38 14.03 -2.71
N ASP A 97 -12.25 12.72 -2.71
CA ASP A 97 -13.38 11.84 -2.47
C ASP A 97 -13.79 11.96 -1.01
N ASN A 98 -15.07 11.75 -0.67
CA ASN A 98 -15.56 11.76 0.71
C ASN A 98 -15.14 10.47 1.47
N ASN A 99 -13.91 10.01 1.24
CA ASN A 99 -13.36 8.80 1.83
C ASN A 99 -12.43 9.16 3.00
N ASP A 100 -12.95 9.02 4.22
CA ASP A 100 -12.22 9.31 5.46
C ASP A 100 -11.02 8.39 5.71
N LEU A 101 -10.86 7.30 4.95
CA LEU A 101 -9.76 6.34 5.11
C LEU A 101 -8.49 6.74 4.34
N ILE A 102 -8.61 7.56 3.28
CA ILE A 102 -7.49 7.85 2.37
C ILE A 102 -7.21 9.35 2.35
N ASN A 103 -6.08 9.74 2.95
CA ASN A 103 -5.54 11.08 2.81
C ASN A 103 -4.47 11.12 1.70
N SER A 104 -4.89 11.38 0.47
CA SER A 104 -3.97 11.55 -0.67
C SER A 104 -3.38 12.96 -0.74
N SER A 105 -4.07 13.97 -0.17
CA SER A 105 -3.64 15.37 -0.27
C SER A 105 -2.36 15.67 0.49
N PHE A 106 -2.09 14.97 1.59
CA PHE A 106 -0.82 15.11 2.32
C PHE A 106 0.40 14.87 1.42
N ILE A 107 0.44 13.73 0.73
CA ILE A 107 1.59 13.33 -0.11
C ILE A 107 1.61 14.12 -1.42
N THR A 108 0.46 14.30 -2.06
CA THR A 108 0.40 15.04 -3.34
C THR A 108 0.77 16.51 -3.16
N LYS A 109 0.47 17.14 -2.01
CA LYS A 109 0.97 18.48 -1.65
C LYS A 109 2.48 18.51 -1.42
N MET A 110 3.07 17.48 -0.79
CA MET A 110 4.54 17.38 -0.64
C MET A 110 5.28 17.36 -1.97
N VAL A 111 4.70 16.73 -3.00
CA VAL A 111 5.27 16.69 -4.37
C VAL A 111 4.88 17.93 -5.20
N GLY A 112 3.85 18.65 -4.77
CA GLY A 112 3.40 19.94 -5.33
C GLY A 112 2.13 19.85 -6.18
N SER A 113 1.78 18.68 -6.72
CA SER A 113 0.48 18.44 -7.34
C SER A 113 0.22 16.94 -7.53
N ARG A 114 -1.04 16.57 -7.81
CA ARG A 114 -1.42 15.21 -8.19
C ARG A 114 -0.72 14.75 -9.46
N GLY A 115 -0.68 15.59 -10.50
CA GLY A 115 0.03 15.27 -11.75
C GLY A 115 1.55 15.09 -11.55
N LYS A 116 2.18 15.87 -10.67
CA LYS A 116 3.60 15.65 -10.33
C LYS A 116 3.80 14.34 -9.55
N TYR A 117 2.86 13.99 -8.66
CA TYR A 117 2.90 12.70 -7.95
C TYR A 117 2.72 11.52 -8.92
N GLU A 118 1.78 11.63 -9.86
CA GLU A 118 1.57 10.64 -10.91
C GLU A 118 2.84 10.41 -11.73
N GLN A 119 3.45 11.48 -12.24
CA GLN A 119 4.73 11.42 -12.95
C GLN A 119 5.83 10.82 -12.07
N PHE A 120 5.92 11.21 -10.79
CA PHE A 120 6.89 10.67 -9.85
C PHE A 120 6.75 9.14 -9.65
N VAL A 121 5.52 8.62 -9.68
CA VAL A 121 5.22 7.19 -9.60
C VAL A 121 5.63 6.49 -10.90
N TYR A 122 5.14 6.94 -12.05
CA TYR A 122 5.39 6.29 -13.34
C TYR A 122 6.87 6.33 -13.75
N ASN A 123 7.59 7.41 -13.46
CA ASN A 123 9.01 7.57 -13.78
C ASN A 123 9.90 6.47 -13.20
N GLN A 124 9.43 5.70 -12.20
CA GLN A 124 10.22 4.65 -11.58
C GLN A 124 9.59 3.25 -11.63
N ALA A 125 8.55 3.07 -12.44
CA ALA A 125 7.90 1.78 -12.65
C ALA A 125 8.90 0.71 -13.16
N ASP A 126 9.73 1.06 -14.15
CA ASP A 126 10.67 0.12 -14.76
C ASP A 126 11.82 -0.27 -13.84
N TYR A 127 12.38 0.69 -13.11
CA TYR A 127 13.44 0.42 -12.13
C TYR A 127 12.94 -0.48 -11.00
N GLN A 128 11.73 -0.21 -10.50
CA GLN A 128 11.18 -1.02 -9.43
C GLN A 128 10.87 -2.45 -9.90
N ARG A 129 10.39 -2.62 -11.13
CA ARG A 129 10.21 -3.94 -11.75
C ARG A 129 11.54 -4.68 -11.92
N LYS A 130 12.62 -3.99 -12.28
CA LYS A 130 13.98 -4.57 -12.33
C LYS A 130 14.46 -5.02 -10.94
N LEU A 131 14.29 -4.19 -9.90
CA LEU A 131 14.60 -4.57 -8.52
C LEU A 131 13.79 -5.78 -8.03
N GLY A 132 12.51 -5.88 -8.42
CA GLY A 132 11.67 -7.03 -8.09
C GLY A 132 12.22 -8.34 -8.68
N LYS A 133 12.68 -8.32 -9.94
CA LYS A 133 13.36 -9.47 -10.55
C LYS A 133 14.64 -9.85 -9.81
N ILE A 134 15.44 -8.86 -9.40
CA ILE A 134 16.69 -9.09 -8.65
C ILE A 134 16.41 -9.70 -7.28
N LYS A 135 15.40 -9.19 -6.55
CA LYS A 135 15.00 -9.76 -5.26
C LYS A 135 14.55 -11.21 -5.36
N GLY A 136 13.84 -11.58 -6.43
CA GLY A 136 13.45 -12.97 -6.66
C GLY A 136 14.61 -13.93 -6.96
N LEU A 137 15.80 -13.40 -7.27
CA LEU A 137 17.02 -14.17 -7.53
C LEU A 137 17.96 -14.24 -6.31
N ILE A 138 17.68 -13.47 -5.26
CA ILE A 138 18.43 -13.50 -4.02
C ILE A 138 17.65 -14.39 -3.05
N LEU A 139 18.25 -15.51 -2.65
CA LEU A 139 17.73 -16.36 -1.57
C LEU A 139 17.80 -15.55 -0.26
N GLU A 140 16.66 -15.10 0.25
CA GLU A 140 16.49 -14.64 1.63
C GLU A 140 16.34 -15.85 2.58
#